data_AF-A0A951V587-F1
#
_entry.id   AF-A0A951V587-F1
#
_cell.length_a   1.000
_cell.length_b   1.000
_cell.length_c   1.000
_cell.angle_alpha   90.00
_cell.angle_beta   90.00
_cell.angle_gamma   90.00
#
_symmetry.space_group_name_H-M   'P 1'
#
loop_
_entity.id
_entity.type
_entity.pdbx_description
1 polymer ?
#
loop_
_entity_poly.entity_id
_entity_poly.type
_entity_poly.pdbx_seq_one_letter_code
_entity_poly.pdbx_strand_id
1 'polypeptide(L)'
;MNYPKIREIKEAIVSLFSPAYTSRFPNEPHTPYENYRGKPVVDDANCVGCETCANVCPPGAIKFVDDKEKKVRVITRDMGLCIFCGQCELHCITGKGVALSDKIFDLSAFNRESMIEKQEKELLVCQSCDAVITTREHYKYIHNVLGPKAFSNIINLNMLNERLQLASREDTEVEVLDHLKRKDMFNLICPNCLRQTLVKDLL
;
A
#
# COMPACT_ATOMS: atom_id res chain seq x y z
N MET A 1 39.56 49.59 19.93
CA MET A 1 38.34 48.79 20.10
C MET A 1 37.17 49.63 19.64
N ASN A 2 36.48 49.23 18.56
CA ASN A 2 35.23 49.90 18.19
C ASN A 2 34.22 49.56 19.29
N TYR A 3 33.73 50.57 20.00
CA TYR A 3 32.72 50.39 21.05
C TYR A 3 31.52 49.64 20.47
N PRO A 4 30.92 48.69 21.22
CA PRO A 4 29.63 48.13 20.82
C PRO A 4 28.67 49.31 20.61
N LYS A 5 28.07 49.36 19.43
CA LYS A 5 27.05 50.35 19.11
C LYS A 5 25.95 50.22 20.18
N ILE A 6 25.44 51.36 20.66
CA ILE A 6 24.50 51.44 21.81
C ILE A 6 23.26 50.56 21.60
N ARG A 7 22.89 50.32 20.34
CA ARG A 7 21.76 49.48 19.93
C ARG A 7 21.94 48.01 20.36
N GLU A 8 23.14 47.46 20.26
CA GLU A 8 23.47 46.07 20.52
C GLU A 8 23.42 45.79 22.04
N ILE A 9 23.85 46.75 22.86
CA ILE A 9 23.68 46.69 24.32
C ILE A 9 22.19 46.74 24.68
N LYS A 10 21.42 47.61 24.02
CA LYS A 10 19.97 47.71 24.24
C LYS A 10 19.26 46.41 23.89
N GLU A 11 19.58 45.80 22.74
CA GLU A 11 19.03 44.50 22.33
C GLU A 11 19.42 43.38 23.31
N ALA A 12 20.67 43.37 23.79
CA ALA A 12 21.11 42.38 24.79
C ALA A 12 20.34 42.51 26.11
N ILE A 13 20.10 43.73 26.59
CA ILE A 13 19.30 43.97 27.80
C ILE A 13 17.84 43.52 27.58
N VAL A 14 17.24 43.85 26.44
CA VAL A 14 15.87 43.41 26.12
C VAL A 14 15.78 41.89 26.05
N SER A 15 16.74 41.23 25.40
CA SER A 15 16.79 39.78 25.29
C SER A 15 16.99 39.08 26.64
N LEU A 16 17.75 39.68 27.57
CA LEU A 16 18.00 39.12 28.90
C LEU A 16 16.72 39.01 29.74
N PHE A 17 15.78 39.95 29.57
CA PHE A 17 14.50 39.95 30.29
C PHE A 17 13.36 39.33 29.48
N SER A 18 13.57 39.00 28.21
CA SER A 18 12.57 38.30 27.41
C SER A 18 12.46 36.82 27.81
N PRO A 19 11.26 36.20 27.73
CA PRO A 19 11.10 34.78 28.00
C PRO A 19 11.90 33.95 26.98
N ALA A 20 12.40 32.79 27.42
CA ALA A 20 13.13 31.88 26.55
C ALA A 20 12.22 31.35 25.43
N TYR A 21 12.71 31.40 24.20
CA TYR A 21 12.01 30.85 23.02
C TYR A 21 12.13 29.31 22.93
N THR A 22 13.08 28.71 23.67
CA THR A 22 13.34 27.27 23.65
C THR A 22 12.17 26.49 24.25
N SER A 23 11.82 25.37 23.61
CA SER A 23 10.92 24.38 24.18
C SER A 23 11.58 23.57 25.30
N ARG A 24 10.80 22.84 26.07
CA ARG A 24 11.28 21.99 27.18
C ARG A 24 11.80 20.62 26.74
N PHE A 25 12.12 20.43 25.46
CA PHE A 25 12.69 19.18 24.96
C PHE A 25 14.03 18.88 25.66
N PRO A 26 14.29 17.64 26.11
CA PRO A 26 13.52 16.40 25.92
C PRO A 26 12.49 16.08 27.02
N ASN A 27 12.33 16.92 28.05
CA ASN A 27 11.39 16.65 29.15
C ASN A 27 9.92 16.72 28.71
N GLU A 28 9.61 17.60 27.76
CA GLU A 28 8.32 17.63 27.07
C GLU A 28 8.53 17.37 25.58
N PRO A 29 7.78 16.45 24.96
CA PRO A 29 7.92 16.15 23.53
C PRO A 29 7.48 17.34 22.69
N HIS A 30 8.15 17.55 21.56
CA HIS A 30 7.70 18.53 20.58
C HIS A 30 6.38 18.04 19.96
N THR A 31 5.43 18.96 19.79
CA THR A 31 4.18 18.73 19.07
C THR A 31 4.29 19.38 17.69
N PRO A 32 4.43 18.57 16.61
CA PRO A 32 4.47 19.11 15.26
C PRO A 32 3.15 19.80 14.89
N TYR A 33 3.21 20.64 13.86
CA TYR A 33 2.03 21.28 13.30
C TYR A 33 1.11 20.25 12.61
N GLU A 34 -0.19 20.56 12.50
CA GLU A 34 -1.16 19.71 11.82
C GLU A 34 -0.75 19.46 10.35
N ASN A 35 -0.85 18.21 9.89
CA ASN A 35 -0.38 17.77 8.56
C ASN A 35 1.15 17.75 8.38
N TYR A 36 1.91 17.72 9.48
CA TYR A 36 3.33 17.37 9.41
C TYR A 36 3.52 16.00 8.74
N ARG A 37 4.52 15.91 7.87
CA ARG A 37 4.84 14.70 7.11
C ARG A 37 5.85 13.85 7.86
N GLY A 38 5.40 13.14 8.89
CA GLY A 38 6.22 12.17 9.61
C GLY A 38 6.20 10.78 8.98
N LYS A 39 6.38 9.77 9.82
CA LYS A 39 6.44 8.36 9.42
C LYS A 39 5.17 7.97 8.64
N PRO A 40 5.30 7.38 7.44
CA PRO A 40 4.18 6.73 6.78
C PRO A 40 3.69 5.56 7.63
N VAL A 41 2.44 5.62 8.07
CA VAL A 41 1.77 4.55 8.82
C VAL A 41 0.80 3.86 7.88
N VAL A 42 0.87 2.54 7.85
CA VAL A 42 0.05 1.71 6.97
C VAL A 42 -1.03 1.07 7.81
N ASP A 43 -2.27 1.24 7.39
CA ASP A 43 -3.39 0.51 7.97
C ASP A 43 -3.57 -0.79 7.18
N ASP A 44 -3.25 -1.92 7.82
CA ASP A 44 -3.35 -3.22 7.17
C ASP A 44 -4.78 -3.53 6.71
N ALA A 45 -5.80 -3.13 7.46
CA ALA A 45 -7.19 -3.43 7.12
C ALA A 45 -7.69 -2.67 5.88
N ASN A 46 -7.15 -1.47 5.64
CA ASN A 46 -7.54 -0.61 4.51
C ASN A 46 -6.54 -0.65 3.34
N CYS A 47 -5.34 -1.19 3.56
CA CYS A 47 -4.35 -1.37 2.51
C CYS A 47 -4.66 -2.62 1.70
N VAL A 48 -4.98 -2.45 0.42
CA VAL A 48 -5.40 -3.55 -0.43
C VAL A 48 -4.28 -4.18 -1.26
N GLY A 49 -3.01 -3.78 -1.07
CA GLY A 49 -1.87 -4.38 -1.80
C GLY A 49 -1.81 -4.10 -3.31
N CYS A 50 -2.38 -2.98 -3.78
CA CYS A 50 -2.48 -2.58 -5.20
C CYS A 50 -1.18 -2.09 -5.87
N GLU A 51 -0.05 -2.06 -5.15
CA GLU A 51 1.28 -1.63 -5.65
C GLU A 51 1.42 -0.15 -6.04
N THR A 52 0.35 0.65 -6.06
CA THR A 52 0.42 2.06 -6.49
C THR A 52 1.47 2.84 -5.71
N CYS A 53 1.53 2.67 -4.39
CA CYS A 53 2.50 3.34 -3.53
C CYS A 53 3.96 2.97 -3.85
N ALA A 54 4.23 1.76 -4.31
CA ALA A 54 5.57 1.34 -4.74
C ALA A 54 5.96 2.01 -6.07
N ASN A 55 5.02 2.08 -7.01
CA ASN A 55 5.25 2.66 -8.34
C ASN A 55 5.45 4.18 -8.32
N VAL A 56 4.79 4.90 -7.40
CA VAL A 56 4.92 6.37 -7.29
C VAL A 56 6.08 6.80 -6.39
N CYS A 57 6.77 5.88 -5.71
CA CYS A 57 7.80 6.19 -4.73
C CYS A 57 9.09 6.68 -5.43
N PRO A 58 9.46 7.98 -5.34
CA PRO A 58 10.63 8.49 -6.06
C PRO A 58 11.96 7.80 -5.67
N PRO A 59 12.26 7.52 -4.38
CA PRO A 59 13.50 6.84 -4.00
C PRO A 59 13.42 5.31 -4.08
N GLY A 60 12.26 4.73 -4.43
CA GLY A 60 12.08 3.26 -4.40
C GLY A 60 12.17 2.66 -2.99
N ALA A 61 11.77 3.41 -1.96
CA ALA A 61 11.75 2.98 -0.56
C ALA A 61 10.68 1.90 -0.29
N ILE A 62 9.63 1.84 -1.13
CA ILE A 62 8.57 0.84 -1.06
C ILE A 62 8.79 -0.16 -2.19
N LYS A 63 8.89 -1.44 -1.86
CA LYS A 63 9.07 -2.55 -2.79
C LYS A 63 8.03 -3.63 -2.52
N PHE A 64 7.74 -4.44 -3.52
CA PHE A 64 6.90 -5.63 -3.34
C PHE A 64 7.53 -6.82 -4.06
N VAL A 65 7.28 -8.02 -3.51
CA VAL A 65 7.68 -9.30 -4.11
C VAL A 65 6.50 -10.24 -4.00
N ASP A 66 6.19 -10.91 -5.12
CA ASP A 66 5.12 -11.92 -5.18
C ASP A 66 5.72 -13.31 -5.05
N ASP A 67 5.38 -13.97 -3.94
CA ASP A 67 5.69 -15.38 -3.71
C ASP A 67 4.50 -16.23 -4.18
N LYS A 68 4.68 -16.90 -5.33
CA LYS A 68 3.65 -17.75 -5.93
C LYS A 68 3.41 -19.03 -5.16
N GLU A 69 4.44 -19.59 -4.52
CA GLU A 69 4.33 -20.85 -3.77
C GLU A 69 3.49 -20.64 -2.51
N LYS A 70 3.77 -19.54 -1.79
CA LYS A 70 3.00 -19.15 -0.61
C LYS A 70 1.70 -18.43 -0.95
N LYS A 71 1.52 -18.01 -2.20
CA LYS A 71 0.41 -17.16 -2.66
C LYS A 71 0.31 -15.87 -1.83
N VAL A 72 1.44 -15.23 -1.57
CA VAL A 72 1.53 -14.01 -0.76
C VAL A 72 2.37 -12.96 -1.47
N ARG A 73 1.90 -11.72 -1.42
CA ARG A 73 2.65 -10.52 -1.76
C ARG A 73 3.26 -9.94 -0.51
N VAL A 74 4.59 -9.80 -0.50
CA VAL A 74 5.32 -9.15 0.58
C VAL A 74 5.67 -7.73 0.16
N ILE A 75 5.08 -6.75 0.83
CA ILE A 75 5.37 -5.31 0.65
C ILE A 75 6.37 -4.90 1.70
N THR A 76 7.55 -4.42 1.28
CA THR A 76 8.63 -3.96 2.14
C THR A 76 8.78 -2.45 2.05
N ARG A 77 8.96 -1.79 3.18
CA ARG A 77 9.08 -0.33 3.30
C ARG A 77 10.34 -0.01 4.10
N ASP A 78 11.33 0.58 3.44
CA ASP A 78 12.59 0.99 4.06
C ASP A 78 12.52 2.48 4.46
N MET A 79 12.36 2.76 5.75
CA MET A 79 12.31 4.14 6.25
C MET A 79 13.66 4.86 6.14
N GLY A 80 14.77 4.15 5.99
CA GLY A 80 16.09 4.73 5.74
C GLY A 80 16.29 5.25 4.32
N LEU A 81 15.40 4.89 3.37
CA LEU A 81 15.37 5.42 2.00
C LEU A 81 14.25 6.43 1.77
N CYS A 82 13.27 6.49 2.67
CA CYS A 82 12.11 7.35 2.52
C CYS A 82 12.50 8.84 2.59
N ILE A 83 11.98 9.64 1.65
CA ILE A 83 12.15 11.11 1.64
C ILE A 83 10.93 11.85 2.20
N PHE A 84 9.98 11.13 2.81
CA PHE A 84 8.77 11.68 3.46
C PHE A 84 7.94 12.64 2.58
N CYS A 85 7.94 12.40 1.26
CA CYS A 85 7.29 13.29 0.29
C CYS A 85 5.76 13.21 0.26
N GLY A 86 5.15 12.17 0.82
CA GLY A 86 3.68 12.01 0.86
C GLY A 86 3.03 11.43 -0.41
N GLN A 87 3.80 11.07 -1.43
CA GLN A 87 3.25 10.53 -2.69
C GLN A 87 2.46 9.22 -2.49
N CYS A 88 2.87 8.39 -1.54
CA CYS A 88 2.18 7.14 -1.22
C CYS A 88 0.78 7.36 -0.64
N GLU A 89 0.60 8.38 0.20
CA GLU A 89 -0.69 8.79 0.78
C GLU A 89 -1.59 9.39 -0.31
N LEU A 90 -1.06 10.33 -1.09
CA LEU A 90 -1.81 11.01 -2.16
C LEU A 90 -2.37 10.04 -3.21
N HIS A 91 -1.59 9.05 -3.61
CA HIS A 91 -1.96 8.07 -4.64
C HIS A 91 -2.54 6.78 -4.07
N CYS A 92 -2.87 6.73 -2.77
CA CYS A 92 -3.53 5.57 -2.19
C CYS A 92 -4.94 5.43 -2.76
N ILE A 93 -5.19 4.36 -3.53
CA ILE A 93 -6.51 4.18 -4.18
C ILE A 93 -7.66 4.05 -3.18
N THR A 94 -7.39 3.62 -1.94
CA THR A 94 -8.40 3.51 -0.87
C THR A 94 -8.54 4.79 -0.04
N GLY A 95 -7.60 5.74 -0.19
CA GLY A 95 -7.50 6.96 0.62
C GLY A 95 -7.19 6.75 2.10
N LYS A 96 -7.12 5.50 2.58
CA LYS A 96 -6.95 5.14 3.99
C LYS A 96 -5.86 4.10 4.23
N GLY A 97 -5.34 3.47 3.19
CA GLY A 97 -4.37 2.37 3.32
C GLY A 97 -2.99 2.82 3.80
N VAL A 98 -2.62 4.08 3.59
CA VAL A 98 -1.40 4.68 4.12
C VAL A 98 -1.63 6.17 4.37
N ALA A 99 -1.17 6.65 5.52
CA ALA A 99 -1.23 8.05 5.90
C ALA A 99 0.11 8.49 6.51
N LEU A 100 0.52 9.73 6.30
CA LEU A 100 1.72 10.25 6.97
C LEU A 100 1.33 10.71 8.37
N SER A 101 2.05 10.20 9.37
CA SER A 101 1.79 10.57 10.76
C SER A 101 2.28 11.98 11.05
N ASP A 102 1.41 12.78 11.65
CA ASP A 102 1.71 14.08 12.24
C ASP A 102 2.49 13.97 13.57
N LYS A 103 2.41 12.81 14.23
CA LYS A 103 2.95 12.58 15.58
C LYS A 103 4.26 11.80 15.60
N ILE A 104 4.44 10.87 14.66
CA ILE A 104 5.60 9.98 14.65
C ILE A 104 6.67 10.57 13.74
N PHE A 105 7.66 11.24 14.30
CA PHE A 105 8.78 11.84 13.55
C PHE A 105 10.15 11.39 14.04
N ASP A 106 10.27 10.99 15.30
CA ASP A 106 11.51 10.46 15.88
C ASP A 106 11.71 8.99 15.48
N LEU A 107 12.45 8.76 14.39
CA LEU A 107 12.71 7.43 13.81
C LEU A 107 14.15 6.96 13.98
N SER A 108 14.94 7.68 14.77
CA SER A 108 16.35 7.36 15.01
C SER A 108 16.50 5.95 15.58
N ALA A 109 17.27 5.11 14.90
CA ALA A 109 17.59 3.76 15.35
C ALA A 109 19.06 3.44 15.09
N PHE A 110 19.64 2.58 15.94
CA PHE A 110 21.04 2.15 15.80
C PHE A 110 21.24 1.11 14.69
N ASN A 111 20.20 0.34 14.37
CA ASN A 111 20.23 -0.72 13.37
C ASN A 111 19.37 -0.35 12.17
N ARG A 112 19.85 -0.67 10.97
CA ARG A 112 19.08 -0.44 9.73
C ARG A 112 17.86 -1.35 9.62
N GLU A 113 17.97 -2.58 10.09
CA GLU A 113 16.92 -3.61 9.99
C GLU A 113 15.64 -3.20 10.72
N SER A 114 15.74 -2.46 11.83
CA SER A 114 14.59 -1.94 12.56
C SER A 114 13.83 -0.83 11.83
N MET A 115 14.39 -0.28 10.74
CA MET A 115 13.74 0.71 9.89
C MET A 115 12.96 0.09 8.72
N ILE A 116 13.00 -1.25 8.60
CA ILE A 116 12.36 -1.97 7.51
C ILE A 116 11.08 -2.62 8.03
N GLU A 117 9.95 -2.21 7.44
CA GLU A 117 8.64 -2.79 7.74
C GLU A 117 8.21 -3.71 6.60
N LYS A 118 7.58 -4.84 6.96
CA LYS A 118 7.03 -5.81 6.01
C LYS A 118 5.55 -6.01 6.27
N GLN A 119 4.80 -6.18 5.18
CA GLN A 119 3.38 -6.47 5.20
C GLN A 119 3.09 -7.55 4.17
N GLU A 120 2.26 -8.52 4.54
CA GLU A 120 1.92 -9.65 3.69
C GLU A 120 0.45 -9.59 3.29
N LYS A 121 0.16 -9.80 2.00
CA LYS A 121 -1.20 -9.82 1.45
C LYS A 121 -1.42 -11.05 0.59
N GLU A 122 -2.56 -11.70 0.75
CA GLU A 122 -2.89 -12.93 0.00
C GLU A 122 -3.10 -12.62 -1.49
N LEU A 123 -2.42 -13.40 -2.34
CA LEU A 123 -2.51 -13.34 -3.80
C LEU A 123 -3.66 -14.20 -4.33
N LEU A 124 -4.36 -13.65 -5.31
CA LEU A 124 -5.25 -14.38 -6.20
C LEU A 124 -4.45 -14.82 -7.43
N VAL A 125 -4.28 -16.14 -7.57
CA VAL A 125 -3.52 -16.78 -8.64
C VAL A 125 -4.45 -17.60 -9.51
N CYS A 126 -4.21 -17.61 -10.82
CA CYS A 126 -4.98 -18.43 -11.75
C CYS A 126 -4.64 -19.92 -11.60
N GLN A 127 -5.65 -20.76 -11.38
CA GLN A 127 -5.47 -22.22 -11.30
C GLN A 127 -5.03 -22.87 -12.62
N SER A 128 -5.18 -22.19 -13.77
CA SER A 128 -4.84 -22.77 -15.08
C SER A 128 -3.43 -22.45 -15.57
N CYS A 129 -2.93 -21.23 -15.36
CA CYS A 129 -1.61 -20.82 -15.87
C CYS A 129 -0.69 -20.21 -14.81
N ASP A 130 -1.06 -20.27 -13.54
CA ASP A 130 -0.28 -19.74 -12.41
C ASP A 130 0.14 -18.27 -12.55
N ALA A 131 -0.64 -17.51 -13.34
CA ALA A 131 -0.50 -16.07 -13.42
C ALA A 131 -1.03 -15.43 -12.14
N VAL A 132 -0.24 -14.52 -11.58
CA VAL A 132 -0.70 -13.64 -10.50
C VAL A 132 -1.67 -12.65 -11.10
N ILE A 133 -2.89 -12.60 -10.58
CA ILE A 133 -3.92 -11.67 -11.05
C ILE A 133 -3.79 -10.38 -10.26
N THR A 134 -3.95 -10.45 -8.95
CA THR A 134 -3.74 -9.37 -7.97
C THR A 134 -3.92 -9.95 -6.56
N THR A 135 -3.93 -9.13 -5.50
CA THR A 135 -4.28 -9.57 -4.14
C THR A 135 -5.78 -9.72 -3.95
N ARG A 136 -6.24 -10.65 -3.08
CA ARG A 136 -7.68 -10.84 -2.81
C ARG A 136 -8.38 -9.56 -2.35
N GLU A 137 -7.73 -8.75 -1.53
CA GLU A 137 -8.30 -7.48 -1.04
C GLU A 137 -8.45 -6.44 -2.15
N HIS A 138 -7.44 -6.27 -3.01
CA HIS A 138 -7.56 -5.38 -4.17
C HIS A 138 -8.70 -5.79 -5.09
N TYR A 139 -8.85 -7.10 -5.32
CA TYR A 139 -9.94 -7.60 -6.13
C TYR A 139 -11.31 -7.28 -5.51
N LYS A 140 -11.48 -7.52 -4.20
CA LYS A 140 -12.69 -7.15 -3.45
C LYS A 140 -12.95 -5.64 -3.51
N TYR A 141 -11.90 -4.83 -3.42
CA TYR A 141 -12.00 -3.37 -3.55
C TYR A 141 -12.53 -2.96 -4.93
N ILE A 142 -11.94 -3.49 -6.01
CA ILE A 142 -12.40 -3.23 -7.39
C ILE A 142 -13.86 -3.64 -7.56
N HIS A 143 -14.25 -4.82 -7.06
CA HIS A 143 -15.63 -5.28 -7.11
C HIS A 143 -16.59 -4.26 -6.48
N ASN A 144 -16.28 -3.79 -5.26
CA ASN A 144 -17.10 -2.82 -4.55
C ASN A 144 -17.17 -1.46 -5.27
N VAL A 145 -16.06 -1.01 -5.87
CA VAL A 145 -16.00 0.25 -6.64
C VAL A 145 -16.82 0.16 -7.93
N LEU A 146 -16.78 -0.98 -8.62
CA LEU A 146 -17.51 -1.19 -9.88
C LEU A 146 -19.01 -1.49 -9.67
N GLY A 147 -19.38 -2.05 -8.51
CA GLY A 147 -20.75 -2.39 -8.17
C GLY A 147 -21.40 -3.32 -9.21
N PRO A 148 -22.59 -2.99 -9.75
CA PRO A 148 -23.27 -3.83 -10.74
C PRO A 148 -22.45 -4.11 -12.02
N LYS A 149 -21.49 -3.24 -12.35
CA LYS A 149 -20.62 -3.46 -13.52
C LYS A 149 -19.62 -4.60 -13.32
N ALA A 150 -19.35 -4.98 -12.06
CA ALA A 150 -18.44 -6.09 -11.78
C ALA A 150 -18.98 -7.42 -12.33
N PHE A 151 -20.31 -7.60 -12.37
CA PHE A 151 -20.95 -8.85 -12.83
C PHE A 151 -20.77 -9.16 -14.31
N SER A 152 -20.36 -8.18 -15.14
CA SER A 152 -20.04 -8.46 -16.54
C SER A 152 -18.72 -9.21 -16.71
N ASN A 153 -17.93 -9.35 -15.65
CA ASN A 153 -16.67 -10.07 -15.66
C ASN A 153 -16.83 -11.43 -14.94
N ILE A 154 -16.53 -12.51 -15.65
CA ILE A 154 -16.65 -13.89 -15.15
C ILE A 154 -15.82 -14.13 -13.86
N ILE A 155 -14.63 -13.55 -13.76
CA ILE A 155 -13.76 -13.68 -12.59
C ILE A 155 -14.47 -13.08 -11.35
N ASN A 156 -15.16 -11.97 -11.53
CA ASN A 156 -15.85 -11.26 -10.44
C ASN A 156 -17.04 -12.06 -9.95
N LEU A 157 -17.77 -12.67 -10.89
CA LEU A 157 -18.91 -13.51 -10.61
C LEU A 157 -18.49 -14.77 -9.81
N ASN A 158 -17.42 -15.45 -10.24
CA ASN A 158 -16.91 -16.64 -9.54
C ASN A 158 -16.43 -16.34 -8.13
N MET A 159 -15.66 -15.26 -7.95
CA MET A 159 -15.17 -14.89 -6.61
C MET A 159 -16.33 -14.49 -5.68
N LEU A 160 -17.40 -13.91 -6.21
CA LEU A 160 -18.60 -13.58 -5.43
C LEU A 160 -19.40 -14.83 -5.06
N ASN A 161 -19.53 -15.80 -5.98
CA ASN A 161 -20.16 -17.09 -5.69
C ASN A 161 -19.42 -17.84 -4.58
N GLU A 162 -18.07 -17.86 -4.61
CA GLU A 162 -17.23 -18.42 -3.54
C GLU A 162 -17.48 -17.71 -2.20
N ARG A 163 -17.50 -16.36 -2.21
CA ARG A 163 -17.65 -15.55 -0.99
C ARG A 163 -19.04 -15.67 -0.36
N LEU A 164 -20.09 -15.65 -1.18
CA LEU A 164 -21.48 -15.71 -0.71
C LEU A 164 -21.94 -17.16 -0.49
N GLN A 165 -21.09 -18.15 -0.78
CA GLN A 165 -21.41 -19.57 -0.70
C GLN A 165 -22.69 -19.93 -1.47
N LEU A 166 -22.94 -19.22 -2.58
CA LEU A 166 -24.11 -19.44 -3.43
C LEU A 166 -23.98 -20.72 -4.26
N ALA A 167 -22.75 -21.25 -4.37
CA ALA A 167 -22.41 -22.52 -4.97
C ALA A 167 -21.50 -23.29 -4.02
N SER A 168 -21.55 -24.62 -4.05
CA SER A 168 -20.65 -25.44 -3.23
C SER A 168 -19.21 -25.30 -3.74
N ARG A 169 -18.19 -25.53 -2.89
CA ARG A 169 -16.78 -25.44 -3.30
C ARG A 169 -16.48 -26.34 -4.51
N GLU A 170 -17.13 -27.50 -4.56
CA GLU A 170 -17.08 -28.49 -5.63
C GLU A 170 -17.63 -27.95 -6.98
N ASP A 171 -18.50 -26.93 -6.94
CA ASP A 171 -19.00 -26.23 -8.14
C ASP A 171 -18.09 -25.07 -8.59
N THR A 172 -17.15 -24.63 -7.74
CA THR A 172 -16.26 -23.48 -8.01
C THR A 172 -14.81 -23.87 -8.31
N GLU A 173 -14.36 -25.04 -7.85
CA GLU A 173 -13.04 -25.56 -8.17
C GLU A 173 -13.12 -26.38 -9.45
N VAL A 174 -12.35 -25.98 -10.46
CA VAL A 174 -12.36 -26.64 -11.77
C VAL A 174 -10.98 -27.21 -12.05
N GLU A 175 -10.90 -28.54 -12.05
CA GLU A 175 -9.72 -29.23 -12.53
C GLU A 175 -9.64 -29.11 -14.06
N VAL A 176 -8.63 -28.40 -14.55
CA VAL A 176 -8.38 -28.21 -15.98
C VAL A 176 -7.62 -29.44 -16.50
N LEU A 177 -8.35 -30.50 -16.88
CA LEU A 177 -7.76 -31.80 -17.24
C LEU A 177 -7.32 -31.94 -18.71
N ASP A 178 -7.82 -31.12 -19.64
CA ASP A 178 -7.68 -31.37 -21.10
C ASP A 178 -7.36 -30.12 -21.96
N HIS A 179 -6.45 -29.26 -21.50
CA HIS A 179 -6.22 -27.93 -22.11
C HIS A 179 -7.48 -27.04 -22.08
N LEU A 180 -7.30 -25.75 -22.39
CA LEU A 180 -8.39 -24.77 -22.38
C LEU A 180 -9.39 -25.01 -23.52
N LYS A 181 -10.64 -25.34 -23.17
CA LYS A 181 -11.80 -25.49 -24.06
C LYS A 181 -12.81 -24.37 -23.80
N ARG A 182 -13.73 -24.11 -24.74
CA ARG A 182 -14.78 -23.08 -24.62
C ARG A 182 -15.59 -23.17 -23.33
N LYS A 183 -15.93 -24.40 -22.90
CA LYS A 183 -16.69 -24.64 -21.67
C LYS A 183 -15.98 -24.13 -20.41
N ASP A 184 -14.64 -24.03 -20.46
CA ASP A 184 -13.83 -23.59 -19.34
C ASP A 184 -13.85 -22.07 -19.18
N MET A 185 -14.41 -21.32 -20.15
CA MET A 185 -14.48 -19.86 -20.12
C MET A 185 -15.10 -19.33 -18.82
N PHE A 186 -16.13 -20.01 -18.31
CA PHE A 186 -16.79 -19.67 -17.05
C PHE A 186 -15.95 -19.96 -15.81
N ASN A 187 -14.91 -20.77 -15.92
CA ASN A 187 -14.06 -21.23 -14.83
C ASN A 187 -12.69 -20.53 -14.81
N LEU A 188 -12.44 -19.62 -15.77
CA LEU A 188 -11.17 -18.92 -15.91
C LEU A 188 -11.07 -17.72 -14.99
N ILE A 189 -10.00 -17.72 -14.21
CA ILE A 189 -9.76 -16.71 -13.17
C ILE A 189 -8.87 -15.55 -13.68
N CYS A 190 -8.14 -15.70 -14.80
CA CYS A 190 -7.26 -14.63 -15.31
C CYS A 190 -7.54 -14.20 -16.76
N PRO A 191 -7.21 -12.94 -17.11
CA PRO A 191 -7.33 -12.44 -18.48
C PRO A 191 -6.50 -13.20 -19.52
N ASN A 192 -5.36 -13.79 -19.11
CA ASN A 192 -4.48 -14.50 -20.04
C ASN A 192 -5.13 -15.78 -20.58
N CYS A 193 -5.54 -16.69 -19.70
CA CYS A 193 -6.25 -17.90 -20.11
C CYS A 193 -7.57 -17.58 -20.82
N LEU A 194 -8.33 -16.59 -20.32
CA LEU A 194 -9.59 -16.20 -20.94
C LEU A 194 -9.38 -15.78 -22.40
N ARG A 195 -8.35 -14.96 -22.65
CA ARG A 195 -7.96 -14.56 -24.00
C ARG A 195 -7.53 -15.76 -24.84
N GLN A 196 -6.77 -16.70 -24.28
CA GLN A 196 -6.34 -17.90 -25.01
C GLN A 196 -7.52 -18.75 -25.48
N THR A 197 -8.52 -18.99 -24.63
CA THR A 197 -9.72 -19.74 -25.00
C THR A 197 -10.50 -19.04 -26.12
N LEU A 198 -10.69 -17.72 -26.01
CA LEU A 198 -11.36 -16.93 -27.04
C LEU A 198 -10.64 -16.95 -28.39
N VAL A 199 -9.31 -16.89 -28.39
CA VAL A 199 -8.52 -16.93 -29.63
C VAL A 199 -8.56 -18.31 -30.27
N LYS A 200 -8.50 -19.39 -29.48
CA LYS A 200 -8.60 -20.77 -30.00
C LYS A 200 -9.95 -21.06 -30.64
N ASP A 201 -11.02 -20.44 -30.15
CA ASP A 201 -12.37 -20.61 -30.72
C ASP A 201 -12.57 -19.88 -32.07
N LEU A 202 -11.72 -18.91 -32.40
CA LEU A 202 -11.81 -18.11 -33.64
C LEU A 202 -11.00 -18.68 -34.81
N LEU A 203 -10.12 -19.65 -34.56
CA LEU A 203 -9.24 -20.31 -35.53
C LEU A 203 -9.73 -21.73 -35.83
#